data_AF-A0AAW4D0L2-F1
#
_entry.id   AF-A0AAW4D0L2-F1
#
_cell.length_a   1.000
_cell.length_b   1.000
_cell.length_c   1.000
_cell.angle_alpha   90.00
_cell.angle_beta   90.00
_cell.angle_gamma   90.00
#
_symmetry.space_group_name_H-M   'P 1'
#
loop_
_entity.id
_entity.type
_entity.pdbx_description
1 polymer ?
#
loop_
_entity_poly.entity_id
_entity_poly.type
_entity_poly.pdbx_seq_one_letter_code
_entity_poly.pdbx_strand_id
1 'polypeptide(L)'
;MEHLNTLKALHVIGTALLLLGALGLAIWTMRARRQGGGTVYDRLMQRPLVFVWLVMGISLISMPFTGWWLVHLVGWPLGQTWLLASSALYTVGALAWVWLVVRLNRLRRTPAQGARLTLALAVFSAVCLLSIAGLMGAKPV
;
A
#
# COMPACT_ATOMS: atom_id res chain seq x y z
N MET A 1 -3.75 19.32 22.24
CA MET A 1 -2.54 19.20 21.40
C MET A 1 -2.00 17.77 21.36
N GLU A 2 -2.03 17.01 22.45
CA GLU A 2 -1.54 15.62 22.48
C GLU A 2 -2.27 14.69 21.50
N HIS A 3 -3.60 14.73 21.44
CA HIS A 3 -4.39 13.86 20.54
C HIS A 3 -4.04 14.01 19.05
N LEU A 4 -3.77 15.25 18.60
CA LEU A 4 -3.42 15.53 17.21
C LEU A 4 -2.05 14.95 16.86
N ASN A 5 -1.06 15.10 17.75
CA ASN A 5 0.27 14.54 17.55
C ASN A 5 0.26 13.01 17.54
N THR A 6 -0.48 12.38 18.45
CA THR A 6 -0.64 10.93 18.49
C THR A 6 -1.29 10.40 17.20
N LEU A 7 -2.36 11.05 16.75
CA LEU A 7 -3.04 10.66 15.51
C LEU A 7 -2.14 10.83 14.29
N LYS A 8 -1.39 11.94 14.22
CA LYS A 8 -0.41 12.19 13.15
C LYS A 8 0.69 11.13 13.15
N ALA A 9 1.20 10.76 14.33
CA ALA A 9 2.19 9.70 14.46
C ALA A 9 1.63 8.36 13.98
N LEU A 10 0.41 7.97 14.38
CA LEU A 10 -0.24 6.74 13.92
C LEU A 10 -0.40 6.71 12.40
N HIS A 11 -0.80 7.82 11.79
CA HIS A 11 -0.95 7.93 10.34
C HIS A 11 0.40 7.78 9.61
N VAL A 12 1.45 8.44 10.11
CA VAL A 12 2.81 8.31 9.55
C VAL A 12 3.36 6.90 9.71
N ILE A 13 3.17 6.28 10.88
CA ILE A 13 3.58 4.90 11.14
C ILE A 13 2.86 3.93 10.20
N GLY A 14 1.54 4.06 10.03
CA GLY A 14 0.78 3.22 9.08
C GLY A 14 1.28 3.39 7.65
N THR A 15 1.61 4.62 7.24
CA THR A 15 2.18 4.89 5.91
C THR A 15 3.56 4.24 5.76
N ALA A 16 4.41 4.34 6.79
CA ALA A 16 5.72 3.70 6.80
C ALA A 16 5.60 2.16 6.71
N LEU A 17 4.67 1.55 7.46
CA LEU A 17 4.42 0.11 7.42
C LEU A 17 3.94 -0.34 6.03
N LEU A 18 3.08 0.42 5.36
CA LEU A 18 2.67 0.17 3.98
C LEU A 18 3.85 0.16 3.02
N LEU A 19 4.68 1.21 3.06
CA LEU A 19 5.81 1.38 2.14
C LEU A 19 6.90 0.34 2.40
N LEU A 20 7.25 0.10 3.66
CA LEU A 20 8.24 -0.91 4.04
C LEU A 20 7.76 -2.33 3.72
N GLY A 21 6.47 -2.62 3.91
CA GLY A 21 5.87 -3.89 3.53
C GLY A 21 5.93 -4.12 2.03
N ALA A 22 5.56 -3.12 1.22
CA ALA A 22 5.64 -3.18 -0.24
C ALA A 22 7.09 -3.38 -0.71
N LEU A 23 8.05 -2.63 -0.15
CA LEU A 23 9.46 -2.75 -0.47
C LEU A 23 10.02 -4.12 -0.08
N GLY A 24 9.69 -4.62 1.11
CA GLY A 24 10.09 -5.94 1.59
C GLY A 24 9.60 -7.05 0.66
N LEU A 25 8.32 -7.00 0.26
CA LEU A 25 7.73 -7.93 -0.71
C LEU A 25 8.42 -7.86 -2.08
N ALA A 26 8.77 -6.66 -2.55
CA ALA A 26 9.46 -6.47 -3.83
C ALA A 26 10.89 -7.05 -3.80
N ILE A 27 11.68 -6.72 -2.76
CA ILE A 27 13.04 -7.25 -2.58
C ILE A 27 13.01 -8.77 -2.46
N TRP A 28 12.06 -9.29 -1.69
CA TRP A 28 11.93 -10.73 -1.50
C TRP A 28 11.54 -11.44 -2.80
N THR A 29 10.59 -10.88 -3.56
CA THR A 29 10.21 -11.38 -4.88
C THR A 29 11.40 -11.40 -5.84
N MET A 30 12.23 -10.35 -5.82
CA MET A 30 13.45 -10.27 -6.63
C MET A 30 14.45 -11.36 -6.25
N ARG A 31 14.70 -11.56 -4.94
CA ARG A 31 15.58 -12.63 -4.44
C ARG A 31 15.04 -14.01 -4.81
N ALA A 32 13.75 -14.24 -4.64
CA ALA A 32 13.08 -15.50 -4.95
C ALA A 32 13.19 -15.87 -6.44
N ARG A 33 13.08 -14.88 -7.34
CA ARG A 33 13.29 -15.07 -8.79
C ARG A 33 14.73 -15.42 -9.15
N ARG A 34 15.72 -14.84 -8.47
CA ARG A 34 17.15 -15.13 -8.70
C ARG A 34 17.56 -16.53 -8.24
N GLN A 35 16.89 -17.10 -7.25
CA GLN A 35 17.24 -18.39 -6.63
C GLN A 35 16.66 -19.63 -7.36
N GLY A 36 15.93 -19.46 -8.48
CA GLY A 36 15.56 -20.56 -9.39
C GLY A 36 14.59 -21.64 -8.88
N GLY A 37 14.32 -21.76 -7.58
CA GLY A 37 13.53 -22.86 -7.01
C GLY A 37 12.10 -22.48 -6.60
N GLY A 38 11.08 -23.05 -7.25
CA GLY A 38 9.66 -23.01 -6.84
C GLY A 38 8.85 -21.81 -7.34
N THR A 39 7.53 -21.97 -7.42
CA THR A 39 6.62 -20.90 -7.88
C THR A 39 6.74 -19.69 -6.94
N VAL A 40 7.07 -18.52 -7.48
CA VAL A 40 7.25 -17.28 -6.70
C VAL A 40 5.97 -16.91 -5.94
N TYR A 41 4.81 -17.32 -6.47
CA TYR A 41 3.49 -17.03 -5.91
C TYR A 41 3.20 -17.81 -4.63
N ASP A 42 3.54 -19.09 -4.55
CA ASP A 42 3.34 -19.86 -3.30
C ASP A 42 4.16 -19.29 -2.16
N ARG A 43 5.37 -18.93 -2.53
CA ARG A 43 6.37 -18.38 -1.66
C ARG A 43 5.89 -17.02 -1.08
N LEU A 44 5.27 -16.15 -1.88
CA LEU A 44 4.68 -14.86 -1.47
C LEU A 44 3.54 -14.96 -0.44
N MET A 45 2.94 -16.14 -0.27
CA MET A 45 1.84 -16.40 0.68
C MET A 45 2.23 -17.40 1.76
N GLN A 46 3.53 -17.54 2.04
CA GLN A 46 4.03 -18.29 3.19
C GLN A 46 3.98 -17.45 4.48
N ARG A 47 4.03 -18.16 5.62
CA ARG A 47 3.73 -17.64 6.96
C ARG A 47 4.41 -16.32 7.37
N PRO A 48 5.66 -15.97 6.99
CA PRO A 48 6.17 -14.64 7.33
C PRO A 48 5.61 -13.52 6.42
N LEU A 49 5.33 -13.80 5.16
CA LEU A 49 4.85 -12.80 4.20
C LEU A 49 3.35 -12.54 4.31
N VAL A 50 2.57 -13.54 4.73
CA VAL A 50 1.14 -13.32 5.06
C VAL A 50 0.99 -12.26 6.13
N PHE A 51 1.86 -12.27 7.15
CA PHE A 51 1.85 -11.22 8.17
C PHE A 51 2.10 -9.84 7.57
N VAL A 52 3.05 -9.72 6.64
CA VAL A 52 3.31 -8.46 5.92
C VAL A 52 2.06 -8.01 5.14
N TRP A 53 1.41 -8.91 4.40
CA TRP A 53 0.16 -8.60 3.69
C TRP A 53 -0.96 -8.14 4.64
N LEU A 54 -1.08 -8.75 5.81
CA LEU A 54 -2.06 -8.36 6.83
C LEU A 54 -1.77 -6.97 7.41
N VAL A 55 -0.52 -6.71 7.80
CA VAL A 55 -0.09 -5.40 8.30
C VAL A 55 -0.32 -4.32 7.25
N MET A 56 0.00 -4.60 5.98
CA MET A 56 -0.29 -3.70 4.88
C MET A 56 -1.80 -3.49 4.73
N GLY A 57 -2.62 -4.55 4.75
CA GLY A 57 -4.08 -4.43 4.66
C GLY A 57 -4.70 -3.58 5.76
N ILE A 58 -4.29 -3.81 7.02
CA ILE A 58 -4.74 -3.03 8.18
C ILE A 58 -4.32 -1.57 8.03
N SER A 59 -3.07 -1.33 7.65
CA SER A 59 -2.54 0.02 7.46
C SER A 59 -3.24 0.74 6.32
N LEU A 60 -3.55 0.02 5.22
CA LEU A 60 -4.31 0.56 4.09
C LEU A 60 -5.68 1.01 4.58
N ILE A 61 -6.44 0.12 5.25
CA ILE A 61 -7.79 0.40 5.73
C ILE A 61 -7.81 1.55 6.74
N SER A 62 -6.78 1.71 7.57
CA SER A 62 -6.73 2.78 8.58
C SER A 62 -6.42 4.17 8.01
N MET A 63 -5.77 4.27 6.83
CA MET A 63 -5.41 5.54 6.18
C MET A 63 -6.58 6.52 5.99
N PRO A 64 -7.73 6.13 5.38
CA PRO A 64 -8.82 7.08 5.12
C PRO A 64 -9.42 7.64 6.42
N PHE A 65 -9.54 6.83 7.47
CA PHE A 65 -10.07 7.26 8.75
C PHE A 65 -9.11 8.21 9.48
N THR A 66 -7.84 7.82 9.57
CA THR A 66 -6.81 8.62 10.24
C THR A 66 -6.52 9.92 9.50
N GLY A 67 -6.51 9.89 8.15
CA GLY A 67 -6.33 11.07 7.30
C GLY A 67 -7.51 12.05 7.38
N TRP A 68 -8.75 11.55 7.30
CA TRP A 68 -9.95 12.38 7.46
C TRP A 68 -10.00 13.06 8.83
N TRP A 69 -9.72 12.29 9.89
CA TRP A 69 -9.73 12.82 11.25
C TRP A 69 -8.66 13.91 11.44
N LEU A 70 -7.47 13.75 10.86
CA LEU A 70 -6.43 14.79 10.87
C LEU A 70 -6.91 16.08 10.19
N VAL A 71 -7.50 15.99 9.00
CA VAL A 71 -8.03 17.14 8.27
C VAL A 71 -9.13 17.84 9.08
N HIS A 72 -10.01 17.06 9.72
CA HIS A 72 -11.07 17.59 10.57
C HIS A 72 -10.53 18.33 11.80
N LEU A 73 -9.54 17.76 12.51
CA LEU A 73 -8.93 18.40 13.69
C LEU A 73 -8.13 19.65 13.35
N VAL A 74 -7.51 19.70 12.18
CA VAL A 74 -6.76 20.89 11.70
C VAL A 74 -7.71 21.95 11.14
N GLY A 75 -8.95 21.60 10.79
CA GLY A 75 -9.94 22.51 10.22
C GLY A 75 -9.70 22.80 8.74
N TRP A 76 -9.00 21.92 8.02
CA TRP A 76 -8.74 22.11 6.59
C TRP A 76 -9.97 21.79 5.73
N PRO A 77 -10.23 22.58 4.66
CA PRO A 77 -11.32 22.28 3.76
C PRO A 77 -11.05 21.00 2.96
N LEU A 78 -12.04 20.12 2.88
CA LEU A 78 -11.95 18.85 2.14
C LEU A 78 -11.72 19.04 0.63
N GLY A 79 -12.01 20.24 0.11
CA GLY A 79 -11.83 20.60 -1.30
C GLY A 79 -10.39 20.95 -1.69
N GLN A 80 -9.40 20.84 -0.80
CA GLN A 80 -8.01 21.10 -1.17
C GLN A 80 -7.55 20.11 -2.26
N THR A 81 -6.97 20.64 -3.34
CA THR A 81 -6.60 19.87 -4.53
C THR A 81 -5.65 18.72 -4.21
N TRP A 82 -4.66 18.92 -3.33
CA TRP A 82 -3.74 17.85 -2.91
C TRP A 82 -4.47 16.74 -2.14
N LEU A 83 -5.49 17.08 -1.35
CA LEU A 83 -6.28 16.10 -0.58
C LEU A 83 -7.20 15.28 -1.49
N LEU A 84 -7.86 15.95 -2.44
CA LEU A 84 -8.70 15.28 -3.44
C LEU A 84 -7.86 14.39 -4.37
N ALA A 85 -6.72 14.90 -4.86
CA ALA A 85 -5.80 14.14 -5.69
C ALA A 85 -5.23 12.92 -4.94
N SER A 86 -4.84 13.10 -3.68
CA SER A 86 -4.36 12.01 -2.83
C SER A 86 -5.45 10.97 -2.56
N SER A 87 -6.68 11.41 -2.31
CA SER A 87 -7.84 10.52 -2.11
C SER A 87 -8.12 9.68 -3.36
N ALA A 88 -8.12 10.30 -4.55
CA ALA A 88 -8.34 9.60 -5.81
C ALA A 88 -7.22 8.58 -6.10
N LEU A 89 -5.96 8.98 -5.95
CA LEU A 89 -4.82 8.08 -6.08
C LEU A 89 -4.87 6.93 -5.07
N TYR A 90 -5.29 7.22 -3.84
CA TYR A 90 -5.45 6.22 -2.79
C TYR A 90 -6.50 5.18 -3.18
N THR A 91 -7.69 5.59 -3.62
CA THR A 91 -8.74 4.66 -4.02
C THR A 91 -8.29 3.75 -5.16
N VAL A 92 -7.70 4.32 -6.21
CA VAL A 92 -7.27 3.55 -7.38
C VAL A 92 -6.08 2.64 -7.05
N GLY A 93 -5.13 3.10 -6.24
CA GLY A 93 -4.01 2.30 -5.73
C GLY A 93 -4.45 1.17 -4.80
N ALA A 94 -5.41 1.43 -3.91
CA ALA A 94 -6.02 0.44 -3.02
C ALA A 94 -6.73 -0.66 -3.80
N LEU A 95 -7.53 -0.30 -4.79
CA LEU A 95 -8.21 -1.27 -5.67
C LEU A 95 -7.21 -2.12 -6.46
N ALA A 96 -6.16 -1.51 -6.99
CA ALA A 96 -5.09 -2.23 -7.68
C ALA A 96 -4.35 -3.21 -6.75
N TRP A 97 -4.09 -2.80 -5.50
CA TRP A 97 -3.46 -3.65 -4.49
C TRP A 97 -4.36 -4.82 -4.09
N VAL A 98 -5.67 -4.58 -3.85
CA VAL A 98 -6.63 -5.65 -3.55
C VAL A 98 -6.68 -6.64 -4.71
N TRP A 99 -6.73 -6.14 -5.95
CA TRP A 99 -6.73 -7.00 -7.13
C TRP A 99 -5.43 -7.80 -7.26
N LEU A 100 -4.28 -7.19 -6.97
CA LEU A 100 -2.99 -7.88 -6.90
C LEU A 100 -3.04 -9.04 -5.91
N VAL A 101 -3.51 -8.83 -4.68
CA VAL A 101 -3.59 -9.86 -3.63
C VAL A 101 -4.51 -11.01 -4.06
N VAL A 102 -5.71 -10.71 -4.57
CA VAL A 102 -6.65 -11.72 -5.09
C VAL A 102 -6.01 -12.53 -6.21
N ARG A 103 -5.29 -11.85 -7.12
CA ARG A 103 -4.63 -12.49 -8.26
C ARG A 103 -3.47 -13.38 -7.82
N LEU A 104 -2.66 -12.95 -6.85
CA LEU A 104 -1.60 -13.76 -6.26
C LEU A 104 -2.19 -15.01 -5.61
N ASN A 105 -3.28 -14.90 -4.84
CA ASN A 105 -3.95 -16.04 -4.24
C ASN A 105 -4.52 -17.02 -5.29
N ARG A 106 -5.07 -16.50 -6.41
CA ARG A 106 -5.54 -17.35 -7.51
C ARG A 106 -4.40 -18.08 -8.22
N LEU A 107 -3.30 -17.38 -8.50
CA LEU A 107 -2.13 -17.96 -9.20
C LEU A 107 -1.42 -19.05 -8.40
N ARG A 108 -1.60 -19.08 -7.07
CA ARG A 108 -1.16 -20.20 -6.23
C ARG A 108 -1.94 -21.48 -6.48
N ARG A 109 -3.26 -21.38 -6.65
CA ARG A 109 -4.15 -22.53 -6.82
C ARG A 109 -4.17 -23.04 -8.26
N THR A 110 -4.02 -22.13 -9.21
CA THR A 110 -4.04 -22.46 -10.64
C THR A 110 -2.99 -21.61 -11.34
N PRO A 111 -1.82 -22.20 -11.68
CA PRO A 111 -0.76 -21.49 -12.40
C PRO A 111 -1.27 -21.10 -13.80
N ALA A 112 -1.77 -19.87 -13.93
CA ALA A 112 -2.20 -19.30 -15.21
C ALA A 112 -1.13 -18.34 -15.75
N GLN A 113 -1.01 -18.28 -17.09
CA GLN A 113 -0.08 -17.36 -17.75
C GLN A 113 -0.51 -15.90 -17.53
N GLY A 114 0.45 -15.03 -17.20
CA GLY A 114 0.21 -13.59 -17.05
C GLY A 114 1.04 -12.91 -15.96
N ALA A 115 2.34 -13.21 -15.85
CA ALA A 115 3.21 -12.54 -14.89
C ALA A 115 3.28 -11.00 -15.11
N ARG A 116 3.10 -10.55 -16.36
CA ARG A 116 3.12 -9.13 -16.75
C ARG A 116 2.04 -8.31 -16.05
N LEU A 117 0.80 -8.79 -16.00
CA LEU A 117 -0.30 -8.07 -15.34
C LEU A 117 -0.11 -7.96 -13.82
N THR A 118 0.36 -9.02 -13.15
CA THR A 118 0.66 -8.95 -11.70
C THR A 118 1.81 -8.00 -11.41
N LEU A 119 2.83 -7.96 -12.29
CA LEU A 119 3.89 -6.97 -12.16
C LEU A 119 3.35 -5.54 -12.38
N ALA A 120 2.51 -5.34 -13.41
CA ALA A 120 1.90 -4.04 -13.69
C ALA A 120 1.06 -3.55 -12.50
N LEU A 121 0.22 -4.41 -11.92
CA LEU A 121 -0.56 -4.08 -10.72
C LEU A 121 0.32 -3.73 -9.52
N ALA A 122 1.41 -4.48 -9.31
CA ALA A 122 2.34 -4.21 -8.21
C ALA A 122 3.06 -2.87 -8.39
N VAL A 123 3.60 -2.60 -9.58
CA VAL A 123 4.27 -1.34 -9.91
C VAL A 123 3.30 -0.18 -9.81
N PHE A 124 2.10 -0.31 -10.39
CA PHE A 124 1.07 0.72 -10.36
C PHE A 124 0.65 1.05 -8.93
N SER A 125 0.39 0.05 -8.09
CA SER A 125 0.04 0.27 -6.68
C SER A 125 1.18 0.96 -5.91
N ALA A 126 2.43 0.56 -6.15
CA ALA A 126 3.60 1.18 -5.52
C ALA A 126 3.77 2.65 -5.95
N VAL A 127 3.60 2.94 -7.23
CA VAL A 127 3.65 4.32 -7.75
C VAL A 127 2.55 5.17 -7.11
N CYS A 128 1.31 4.68 -7.04
CA CYS A 128 0.23 5.41 -6.36
C CYS A 128 0.59 5.73 -4.90
N LEU A 129 1.07 4.76 -4.12
CA LEU A 129 1.45 4.97 -2.72
C LEU A 129 2.59 5.99 -2.57
N LEU A 130 3.59 5.94 -3.44
CA LEU A 130 4.71 6.90 -3.44
C LEU A 130 4.26 8.30 -3.85
N SER A 131 3.38 8.42 -4.84
CA SER A 131 2.81 9.71 -5.25
C SER A 131 2.00 10.36 -4.12
N ILE A 132 1.21 9.58 -3.38
CA ILE A 132 0.45 10.07 -2.21
C ILE A 132 1.41 10.57 -1.13
N ALA A 133 2.46 9.79 -0.82
CA ALA A 133 3.46 10.20 0.17
C ALA A 133 4.18 11.51 -0.24
N GLY A 134 4.47 11.69 -1.54
CA GLY A 134 5.03 12.92 -2.09
C GLY A 134 4.08 14.11 -1.99
N LEU A 135 2.80 13.92 -2.32
CA LEU A 135 1.77 14.97 -2.22
C LEU A 135 1.57 15.44 -0.78
N MET A 136 1.68 14.54 0.20
CA MET A 136 1.63 14.91 1.63
C MET A 136 2.81 15.77 2.08
N GLY A 137 3.98 15.61 1.46
CA GLY A 137 5.15 16.47 1.68
C GLY A 137 5.03 17.84 1.02
N ALA A 138 4.35 17.90 -0.13
CA ALA A 138 4.18 19.12 -0.93
C ALA A 138 2.96 19.98 -0.52
N LYS A 139 2.32 19.67 0.61
CA LYS A 139 1.16 20.43 1.11
C LYS A 139 1.52 21.92 1.29
N PRO A 140 0.63 22.85 0.90
CA PRO A 140 0.85 24.27 1.16
C PRO A 140 0.92 24.51 2.67
N VAL A 141 1.91 25.30 3.10
CA VAL A 141 2.09 25.73 4.50
C VAL A 141 0.99 26.68 4.94
#